data_AF-A0A9W9YNL9-F1
#
_entry.id   AF-A0A9W9YNL9-F1
#
_cell.length_a   1.000
_cell.length_b   1.000
_cell.length_c   1.000
_cell.angle_alpha   90.00
_cell.angle_beta   90.00
_cell.angle_gamma   90.00
#
_symmetry.space_group_name_H-M   'P 1'
#
loop_
_entity.id
_entity.type
_entity.pdbx_description
1 polymer ?
#
loop_
_entity_poly.entity_id
_entity_poly.type
_entity_poly.pdbx_seq_one_letter_code
_entity_poly.pdbx_strand_id
1 'polypeptide(L)' 'MSHKFHGKASGKMKSEKRNKKYQEEMALQKMNSGDTPLNTAALLKEKQKTAQSPFVILSGGGQTFSTGTTISKQRK' A
#
# COMPACT_ATOMS: atom_id res chain seq x y z
N MET A 1 20.47 14.00 22.52
CA MET A 1 19.98 14.28 23.88
C MET A 1 18.48 14.02 23.96
N SER A 2 18.06 13.01 24.73
CA SER A 2 16.71 12.46 24.68
C SER A 2 15.68 13.32 25.41
N HIS A 3 14.38 13.13 25.11
CA HIS A 3 13.27 13.67 25.89
C HIS A 3 13.36 13.30 27.39
N LYS A 4 14.01 12.17 27.72
CA LYS A 4 14.33 11.77 29.10
C LYS A 4 15.34 12.70 29.77
N PHE A 5 16.30 13.22 29.03
CA PHE A 5 17.34 14.09 29.57
C PHE A 5 16.88 15.56 29.68
N HIS A 6 16.17 16.07 28.68
CA HIS A 6 15.71 17.46 28.67
C HIS A 6 14.32 17.68 29.29
N GLY A 7 13.61 16.63 29.70
CA GLY A 7 12.28 16.68 30.34
C GLY A 7 11.13 17.21 29.48
N LYS A 8 11.42 17.83 28.33
CA LYS A 8 10.41 18.40 27.43
C LYS A 8 9.78 17.28 26.60
N ALA A 9 8.51 16.99 26.85
CA ALA A 9 7.74 16.04 26.06
C ALA A 9 7.55 16.52 24.61
N SER A 10 7.25 15.58 23.73
CA SER A 10 6.89 15.90 22.35
C SER A 10 5.52 16.62 22.31
N GLY A 11 5.40 17.66 21.48
CA GLY A 11 4.13 18.39 21.33
C GLY A 11 2.98 17.50 20.84
N LYS A 12 1.74 17.92 21.14
CA LYS A 12 0.49 17.19 20.89
C LYS A 12 0.41 16.58 19.48
N MET A 13 0.61 17.39 18.44
CA MET A 13 0.54 16.94 17.04
C MET A 13 1.56 15.84 16.70
N LYS A 14 2.78 15.90 17.25
CA LYS A 14 3.80 14.87 17.02
C LYS A 14 3.45 13.56 17.73
N SER A 15 2.89 13.66 18.94
CA SER A 15 2.43 12.50 19.71
C SER A 15 1.23 11.83 19.05
N GLU A 16 0.26 12.61 18.56
CA GLU A 16 -0.89 12.11 17.80
C GLU A 16 -0.48 11.42 16.51
N LYS A 17 0.44 12.01 15.72
CA LYS A 17 0.97 11.39 14.49
C LYS A 17 1.67 10.06 14.78
N ARG A 18 2.45 9.99 15.87
CA ARG A 18 3.10 8.74 16.30
C ARG A 18 2.08 7.69 16.71
N ASN A 19 1.06 8.08 17.47
CA ASN A 19 0.01 7.17 17.91
C ASN A 19 -0.80 6.63 16.72
N LYS A 20 -1.14 7.50 15.75
CA LYS A 20 -1.81 7.10 14.51
C LYS A 20 -0.98 6.08 13.72
N LYS A 21 0.31 6.34 13.50
CA LYS A 21 1.20 5.39 12.81
C LYS A 21 1.26 4.04 13.51
N TYR A 22 1.36 4.04 14.84
CA TYR A 22 1.38 2.82 15.63
C TYR A 22 0.08 2.03 15.52
N GLN A 23 -1.08 2.71 15.56
CA GLN A 23 -2.38 2.06 15.37
C GLN A 23 -2.53 1.46 13.97
N GLU A 24 -2.06 2.15 12.93
CA GLU A 24 -2.07 1.65 11.55
C GLU A 24 -1.17 0.41 11.40
N GLU A 25 0.04 0.43 11.96
CA GLU A 25 0.96 -0.72 11.94
C GLU A 25 0.38 -1.92 12.70
N MET A 26 -0.20 -1.69 13.89
CA MET A 26 -0.85 -2.74 14.67
C MET A 26 -2.07 -3.31 13.96
N ALA A 27 -2.87 -2.47 13.28
CA ALA A 27 -3.99 -2.93 12.48
C ALA A 27 -3.51 -3.80 11.32
N LEU A 28 -2.47 -3.36 10.61
CA LEU A 28 -1.89 -4.08 9.47
C LEU A 28 -1.27 -5.41 9.91
N GLN A 29 -0.62 -5.47 11.07
CA GLN A 29 -0.05 -6.70 11.62
C GLN A 29 -1.10 -7.68 12.13
N LYS A 30 -2.24 -7.18 12.65
CA LYS A 30 -3.38 -8.01 13.06
C LYS A 30 -4.17 -8.56 11.87
N MET A 31 -4.00 -7.99 10.69
CA MET A 31 -4.70 -8.46 9.50
C MET A 31 -4.05 -9.72 8.97
N ASN A 32 -4.89 -10.72 8.67
CA ASN A 32 -4.48 -12.02 8.15
C ASN A 32 -3.62 -11.85 6.88
N SER A 33 -2.57 -12.66 6.72
CA SER A 33 -1.62 -12.58 5.60
C SER A 33 -2.24 -12.85 4.21
N GLY A 34 -3.53 -13.18 4.15
CA GLY A 34 -4.27 -13.51 2.93
C GLY A 34 -4.91 -12.32 2.20
N ASP A 35 -5.32 -11.26 2.90
CA ASP A 35 -5.92 -10.08 2.26
C ASP A 35 -5.86 -8.85 3.17
N THR A 36 -5.67 -7.68 2.55
CA THR A 36 -5.82 -6.37 3.18
C THR A 36 -7.27 -6.16 3.67
N PRO A 37 -7.53 -5.27 4.64
CA PRO A 37 -8.87 -5.04 5.15
C PRO A 37 -9.82 -4.46 4.10
N LEU A 38 -9.27 -3.86 3.04
CA LEU A 38 -10.02 -3.33 1.91
C LEU A 38 -10.33 -4.41 0.86
N ASN A 39 -9.98 -5.69 1.12
CA ASN A 39 -10.22 -6.82 0.23
C ASN A 39 -9.55 -6.62 -1.16
N THR A 40 -8.41 -5.93 -1.19
CA THR A 40 -7.75 -5.57 -2.46
C THR A 40 -7.26 -6.79 -3.22
N ALA A 41 -6.82 -7.87 -2.55
CA ALA A 41 -6.33 -9.05 -3.25
C ALA A 41 -7.47 -9.77 -4.00
N ALA A 42 -8.66 -9.87 -3.38
CA ALA A 42 -9.84 -10.39 -4.05
C ALA A 42 -10.25 -9.53 -5.26
N LEU A 43 -10.29 -8.20 -5.10
CA LEU A 43 -10.64 -7.27 -6.16
C LEU A 43 -9.70 -7.37 -7.36
N LEU A 44 -8.38 -7.49 -7.11
CA LEU A 44 -7.38 -7.64 -8.18
C LEU A 44 -7.54 -8.96 -8.94
N LYS A 45 -7.81 -10.06 -8.23
CA LYS A 45 -8.09 -11.37 -8.86
C LYS A 45 -9.36 -11.32 -9.71
N GLU A 46 -10.40 -10.63 -9.25
CA GLU A 46 -11.62 -10.44 -10.03
C GLU A 46 -11.33 -9.64 -11.31
N LYS A 47 -10.59 -8.53 -11.19
CA LYS A 47 -10.18 -7.72 -12.36
C LYS A 47 -9.35 -8.51 -13.37
N GLN A 48 -8.43 -9.36 -12.92
CA GLN A 48 -7.68 -10.29 -13.79
C GLN A 48 -8.61 -11.24 -14.55
N LYS A 49 -9.61 -11.81 -13.86
CA LYS A 49 -10.62 -12.70 -14.48
C LYS A 49 -11.46 -11.97 -15.51
N THR A 50 -11.97 -10.77 -15.18
CA THR A 50 -12.79 -9.96 -16.10
C THR A 50 -11.98 -9.50 -17.31
N ALA A 51 -10.74 -9.07 -17.12
CA ALA A 51 -9.85 -8.64 -18.21
C ALA A 51 -9.24 -9.80 -19.00
N GLN A 52 -9.43 -11.05 -18.55
CA GLN A 52 -8.80 -12.25 -19.09
C GLN A 52 -7.29 -12.11 -19.23
N SER A 53 -6.65 -11.36 -18.33
CA SER A 53 -5.22 -11.08 -18.32
C SER A 53 -4.58 -11.61 -17.04
N PRO A 54 -3.38 -12.22 -17.12
CA PRO A 54 -2.69 -12.73 -15.93
C PRO A 54 -2.13 -11.61 -15.03
N PHE A 55 -2.24 -10.34 -15.45
CA PHE A 55 -1.78 -9.17 -14.71
C PHE A 55 -2.85 -8.06 -14.73
N VAL A 56 -2.79 -7.16 -13.76
CA VAL A 56 -3.59 -5.93 -13.67
C VAL A 56 -2.62 -4.75 -13.53
N ILE A 57 -2.83 -3.71 -14.33
CA ILE A 57 -2.06 -2.46 -14.26
C ILE A 57 -2.80 -1.50 -13.32
N LEU A 58 -2.12 -1.02 -12.28
CA LEU A 58 -2.65 -0.02 -11.35
C LEU A 58 -2.08 1.35 -11.72
N SER A 59 -2.95 2.31 -12.07
CA SER A 59 -2.52 3.69 -12.27
C SER A 59 -2.48 4.41 -10.92
N GLY A 60 -1.31 4.91 -10.53
CA GLY A 60 -1.15 5.64 -9.26
C GLY A 60 0.15 6.42 -9.21
N GLY A 61 0.07 7.73 -9.47
CA GLY A 61 1.17 8.67 -9.26
C GLY A 61 1.89 9.14 -10.53
N GLY A 62 1.25 10.02 -11.30
CA GLY A 62 1.88 10.82 -12.35
C GLY A 62 2.10 10.09 -13.69
N GLN A 63 1.37 10.54 -14.71
CA GLN A 63 1.73 10.54 -16.14
C GLN A 63 2.73 9.48 -16.65
N THR A 64 2.56 8.21 -16.31
CA THR A 64 3.19 7.06 -16.95
C THR A 64 2.13 5.97 -16.75
N PHE A 65 1.34 5.56 -17.72
CA PHE A 65 1.69 4.95 -18.98
C PHE A 65 0.52 5.19 -19.94
N SER A 66 0.83 5.71 -21.12
CA SER A 66 -0.07 5.69 -22.26
C SER A 66 -0.45 4.23 -22.56
N THR A 67 -1.75 4.00 -22.71
CA THR A 67 -2.35 2.84 -23.37
C THR A 67 -1.56 2.46 -24.63
N GLY A 68 -0.79 1.37 -24.58
CA GLY A 68 -0.09 0.85 -25.75
C GLY A 68 1.28 0.28 -25.44
N THR A 69 1.34 -1.02 -25.16
CA THR A 69 2.29 -1.99 -25.75
C THR A 69 2.07 -3.31 -25.01
N THR A 70 1.36 -4.23 -25.66
CA THR A 70 1.44 -5.65 -25.35
C THR A 70 2.88 -6.10 -25.56
N ILE A 71 3.60 -6.42 -24.49
CA ILE A 71 4.96 -6.96 -24.56
C ILE A 71 4.85 -8.40 -25.11
N SER A 72 4.80 -8.55 -26.43
CA SER A 72 4.95 -9.85 -27.09
C SER A 72 6.43 -10.15 -27.23
N LYS A 73 6.95 -11.03 -26.37
CA LYS A 73 8.31 -11.55 -26.50
C LYS A 73 8.32 -12.58 -27.63
N GLN A 74 8.57 -12.15 -28.86
CA GLN A 74 8.86 -13.09 -29.94
C GLN A 74 10.12 -13.86 -29.60
N ARG A 75 9.99 -15.18 -29.44
CA ARG A 75 11.13 -16.09 -29.32
C ARG A 75 11.65 -16.32 -30.75
N LYS A 76 12.96 -16.13 -30.94
CA LYS A 76 13.70 -16.54 -32.14
C LYS A 76 13.64 -18.05 -32.30
#